data_AF-A0A1X0RVF8-F1
#
_entry.id   AF-A0A1X0RVF8-F1
#
_cell.length_a   1.000
_cell.length_b   1.000
_cell.length_c   1.000
_cell.angle_alpha   90.00
_cell.angle_beta   90.00
_cell.angle_gamma   90.00
#
_symmetry.space_group_name_H-M   'P 1'
#
loop_
_entity.id
_entity.type
_entity.pdbx_description
1 polymer ?
#
loop_
_entity_poly.entity_id
_entity_poly.type
_entity_poly.pdbx_seq_one_letter_code
_entity_poly.pdbx_strand_id
1 'polypeptide(L)'
;MFPNPNCFKLRALAKEFTKTVADMTKDQCKSLAQKLKNYVQDVSLYSHPSANGILDTLVSAKVHKFHLPSDIDDDTLFELEKVVVKEWFYGATVSNEVRRLALGRLMGEIQDRMVRKQEGKDAKDEERLKLAVYSGHDTTIAPLLIILNAFDERLLLLHLKLTNLLIYV
;
A
#
# COMPACT_ATOMS: atom_id res chain seq x y z
N MET A 1 -4.61 -1.07 -6.89
CA MET A 1 -4.48 -2.12 -7.92
C MET A 1 -4.06 -3.42 -7.23
N PHE A 2 -5.00 -4.34 -7.05
CA PHE A 2 -4.75 -5.69 -6.54
C PHE A 2 -3.64 -6.36 -7.38
N PRO A 3 -2.79 -7.26 -6.83
CA PRO A 3 -1.73 -7.91 -7.61
C PRO A 3 -2.28 -8.41 -8.93
N ASN A 4 -1.59 -8.06 -10.02
CA ASN A 4 -1.98 -8.34 -11.40
C ASN A 4 -2.65 -9.72 -11.50
N PRO A 5 -3.97 -9.80 -11.81
CA PRO A 5 -4.69 -11.06 -11.77
C PRO A 5 -4.10 -12.07 -12.76
N ASN A 6 -3.37 -11.62 -13.78
CA ASN A 6 -2.74 -12.51 -14.75
C ASN A 6 -1.37 -13.07 -14.29
N CYS A 7 -0.85 -12.64 -13.14
CA CYS A 7 0.41 -13.16 -12.59
C CYS A 7 0.16 -14.25 -11.54
N PHE A 8 0.14 -15.52 -11.97
CA PHE A 8 -0.10 -16.67 -11.07
C PHE A 8 0.89 -16.76 -9.91
N LYS A 9 2.18 -16.50 -10.18
CA LYS A 9 3.23 -16.55 -9.15
C LYS A 9 3.03 -15.47 -8.08
N LEU A 10 2.73 -14.22 -8.49
CA LEU A 10 2.44 -13.14 -7.56
C LEU A 10 1.21 -13.45 -6.70
N ARG A 11 0.18 -14.09 -7.27
CA ARG A 11 -1.01 -14.50 -6.53
C ARG A 11 -0.70 -15.57 -5.49
N ALA A 12 0.15 -16.55 -5.82
CA ALA A 12 0.58 -17.58 -4.88
C ALA A 12 1.36 -16.94 -3.71
N LEU A 13 2.34 -16.10 -4.01
CA LEU A 13 3.12 -15.35 -3.02
C LEU A 13 2.21 -14.49 -2.14
N ALA A 14 1.24 -13.77 -2.72
CA ALA A 14 0.30 -12.95 -1.97
C ALA A 14 -0.45 -13.78 -0.92
N LYS A 15 -0.96 -14.97 -1.30
CA LYS A 15 -1.64 -15.88 -0.35
C LYS A 15 -0.73 -16.35 0.78
N GLU A 16 0.51 -16.71 0.46
CA GLU A 16 1.52 -17.14 1.45
C GLU A 16 1.84 -16.01 2.44
N PHE A 17 2.03 -14.78 1.95
CA PHE A 17 2.28 -13.63 2.80
C PHE A 17 1.05 -13.22 3.60
N THR A 18 -0.16 -13.29 3.05
CA THR A 18 -1.39 -13.05 3.83
C THR A 18 -1.48 -14.00 5.01
N LYS A 19 -1.21 -15.30 4.81
CA LYS A 19 -1.18 -16.28 5.93
C LYS A 19 -0.12 -15.91 6.97
N THR A 20 1.09 -15.59 6.50
CA THR A 20 2.20 -15.19 7.38
C THR A 20 1.85 -13.97 8.22
N VAL A 21 1.29 -12.93 7.60
CA VAL A 21 0.88 -11.71 8.31
C VAL A 21 -0.27 -11.99 9.27
N ALA A 22 -1.25 -12.80 8.88
CA ALA A 22 -2.36 -13.17 9.75
C ALA A 22 -1.87 -13.83 11.05
N ASP A 23 -0.83 -14.67 10.97
CA ASP A 23 -0.19 -15.26 12.14
C ASP A 23 0.60 -14.20 12.93
N MET A 24 1.36 -13.33 12.26
CA MET A 24 2.14 -12.26 12.90
C MET A 24 1.30 -11.23 13.66
N THR A 25 0.10 -10.91 13.16
CA THR A 25 -0.78 -9.88 13.73
C THR A 25 -1.88 -10.46 14.61
N LYS A 26 -1.89 -11.79 14.83
CA LYS A 26 -2.97 -12.50 15.51
C LYS A 26 -3.33 -11.90 16.88
N ASP A 27 -2.35 -11.59 17.71
CA ASP A 27 -2.61 -11.05 19.05
C ASP A 27 -3.02 -9.57 19.02
N GLN A 28 -2.49 -8.78 18.08
CA GLN A 28 -2.95 -7.40 17.83
C GLN A 28 -4.42 -7.40 17.40
N CYS A 29 -4.77 -8.27 16.46
CA CYS A 29 -6.13 -8.49 15.98
C CYS A 29 -7.09 -8.87 17.13
N LYS A 30 -6.70 -9.78 18.04
CA LYS A 30 -7.51 -10.10 19.24
C LYS A 30 -7.73 -8.88 20.14
N SER A 31 -6.68 -8.08 20.37
CA SER A 31 -6.80 -6.87 21.17
C SER A 31 -7.74 -5.86 20.53
N LEU A 32 -7.65 -5.68 19.21
CA LEU A 32 -8.54 -4.82 18.43
C LEU A 32 -9.98 -5.33 18.44
N ALA A 33 -10.19 -6.64 18.31
CA ALA A 33 -11.51 -7.26 18.39
C ALA A 33 -12.17 -6.99 19.76
N GLN A 34 -11.40 -7.05 20.85
CA GLN A 34 -11.94 -6.71 22.17
C GLN A 34 -12.33 -5.24 22.30
N LYS A 35 -11.54 -4.32 21.73
CA LYS A 35 -11.86 -2.88 21.71
C LYS A 35 -13.10 -2.59 20.87
N LEU A 36 -13.23 -3.26 19.73
CA LEU A 36 -14.30 -3.00 18.74
C LEU A 36 -15.50 -3.96 18.85
N LYS A 37 -15.58 -4.76 19.92
CA LYS A 37 -16.60 -5.82 20.11
C LYS A 37 -18.06 -5.33 20.02
N ASN A 38 -18.29 -4.04 20.26
CA ASN A 38 -19.63 -3.44 20.18
C ASN A 38 -20.06 -3.16 18.73
N TYR A 39 -19.12 -3.15 17.79
CA TYR A 39 -19.32 -2.74 16.39
C TYR A 39 -19.04 -3.87 15.39
N VAL A 40 -18.11 -4.77 15.71
CA VAL A 40 -17.71 -5.90 14.86
C VAL A 40 -17.63 -7.18 15.68
N GLN A 41 -17.88 -8.32 15.03
CA GLN A 41 -17.80 -9.64 15.67
C GLN A 41 -16.36 -10.10 15.86
N ASP A 42 -15.49 -9.80 14.90
CA ASP A 42 -14.08 -10.16 14.88
C ASP A 42 -13.28 -9.09 14.11
N VAL A 43 -11.98 -9.05 14.37
CA VAL A 43 -11.02 -8.24 13.61
C VAL A 43 -9.92 -9.18 13.13
N SER A 44 -9.86 -9.43 11.83
CA SER A 44 -8.77 -10.17 11.21
C SER A 44 -8.62 -9.81 9.73
N LEU A 45 -7.58 -10.33 9.08
CA LEU A 45 -7.40 -10.18 7.63
C LEU A 45 -8.52 -10.89 6.85
N TYR A 46 -9.21 -11.85 7.49
CA TYR A 46 -10.26 -12.68 6.89
C TYR A 46 -11.66 -12.38 7.44
N SER A 47 -11.80 -11.48 8.41
CA SER A 47 -13.10 -11.11 8.95
C SER A 47 -13.94 -10.37 7.91
N HIS A 48 -15.25 -10.28 8.16
CA HIS A 48 -16.17 -9.52 7.32
C HIS A 48 -16.98 -8.56 8.20
N PRO A 49 -16.66 -7.25 8.21
CA PRO A 49 -15.60 -6.58 7.43
C PRO A 49 -14.17 -6.99 7.84
N SER A 50 -13.22 -6.93 6.91
CA SER A 50 -11.80 -7.23 7.20
C SER A 50 -11.16 -6.08 7.97
N ALA A 51 -9.99 -6.30 8.59
CA ALA A 51 -9.22 -5.24 9.25
C ALA A 51 -9.03 -4.01 8.34
N ASN A 52 -8.72 -4.23 7.06
CA ASN A 52 -8.65 -3.16 6.05
C ASN A 52 -9.98 -2.43 5.87
N GLY A 53 -11.10 -3.15 5.75
CA GLY A 53 -12.42 -2.55 5.58
C GLY A 53 -12.87 -1.75 6.81
N ILE A 54 -12.51 -2.21 8.01
CA ILE A 54 -12.77 -1.48 9.27
C ILE A 54 -11.98 -0.17 9.28
N LEU A 55 -10.67 -0.23 9.02
CA LEU A 55 -9.82 0.96 8.97
C LEU A 55 -10.31 1.98 7.94
N ASP A 56 -10.59 1.52 6.71
CA ASP A 56 -11.05 2.36 5.60
C ASP A 56 -12.33 3.11 5.97
N THR A 57 -13.29 2.41 6.60
CA THR A 57 -14.55 3.00 7.07
C THR A 57 -14.31 4.04 8.15
N LEU A 58 -13.54 3.72 9.19
CA LEU A 58 -13.32 4.60 10.34
C LEU A 58 -12.50 5.85 9.96
N VAL A 59 -11.45 5.69 9.16
CA VAL A 59 -10.62 6.80 8.69
C VAL A 59 -11.43 7.71 7.77
N SER A 60 -12.21 7.14 6.85
CA SER A 60 -13.10 7.92 5.98
C SER A 60 -14.11 8.72 6.81
N ALA A 61 -14.77 8.08 7.77
CA ALA A 61 -15.70 8.75 8.67
C ALA A 61 -15.03 9.92 9.42
N LYS A 62 -13.84 9.69 10.00
CA LYS A 62 -13.07 10.71 10.72
C LYS A 62 -12.68 11.89 9.82
N VAL A 63 -12.15 11.63 8.61
CA VAL A 63 -11.72 12.66 7.66
C VAL A 63 -12.92 13.52 7.20
N HIS A 64 -14.08 12.89 7.01
CA HIS A 64 -15.31 13.57 6.65
C HIS A 64 -16.07 14.17 7.85
N LYS A 65 -15.47 14.17 9.06
CA LYS A 65 -16.03 14.75 10.29
C LYS A 65 -17.34 14.10 10.74
N PHE A 66 -17.56 12.84 10.38
CA PHE A 66 -18.61 12.06 11.01
C PHE A 66 -18.24 11.77 12.47
N HIS A 67 -19.26 11.72 13.33
CA HIS A 67 -19.05 11.43 14.73
C HIS A 67 -18.72 9.95 14.91
N LEU A 68 -17.47 9.66 15.30
CA LEU A 68 -17.09 8.32 15.73
C LEU A 68 -17.56 8.10 17.17
N PRO A 69 -17.91 6.86 17.54
CA PRO A 69 -18.15 6.51 18.94
C PRO A 69 -16.96 6.90 19.84
N SER A 70 -17.24 7.34 21.05
CA SER A 70 -16.23 7.89 21.97
C SER A 70 -15.18 6.88 22.45
N ASP A 71 -15.48 5.58 22.33
CA ASP A 71 -14.57 4.47 22.64
C ASP A 71 -13.65 4.11 21.46
N ILE A 72 -13.78 4.76 20.30
CA ILE A 72 -12.87 4.64 19.16
C ILE A 72 -11.93 5.85 19.13
N ASP A 73 -10.71 5.63 19.62
CA ASP A 73 -9.65 6.63 19.70
C ASP A 73 -8.63 6.51 18.56
N ASP A 74 -7.71 7.49 18.51
CA ASP A 74 -6.64 7.54 17.52
C ASP A 74 -5.67 6.37 17.62
N ASP A 75 -5.48 5.84 18.84
CA ASP A 75 -4.66 4.64 19.07
C ASP A 75 -5.29 3.39 18.44
N THR A 76 -6.61 3.28 18.46
CA THR A 76 -7.34 2.18 17.79
C THR A 76 -7.17 2.26 16.28
N LEU A 77 -7.25 3.46 15.70
CA LEU A 77 -6.98 3.67 14.27
C LEU A 77 -5.53 3.34 13.90
N PHE A 78 -4.58 3.73 14.75
CA PHE A 78 -3.16 3.48 14.52
C PHE A 78 -2.81 1.99 14.61
N GLU A 79 -3.37 1.25 15.58
CA GLU A 79 -3.16 -0.20 15.66
C GLU A 79 -3.81 -0.95 14.49
N LEU A 80 -4.98 -0.51 14.02
CA LEU A 80 -5.57 -1.01 12.77
C LEU A 80 -4.66 -0.72 11.57
N GLU A 81 -4.13 0.50 11.46
CA GLU A 81 -3.20 0.91 10.39
C GLU A 81 -1.99 -0.02 10.33
N LYS A 82 -1.36 -0.32 11.47
CA LYS A 82 -0.22 -1.25 11.51
C LYS A 82 -0.54 -2.64 10.97
N VAL A 83 -1.72 -3.17 11.29
CA VAL A 83 -2.15 -4.48 10.77
C VAL A 83 -2.33 -4.42 9.26
N VAL A 84 -3.00 -3.38 8.76
CA VAL A 84 -3.31 -3.19 7.34
C VAL A 84 -2.05 -2.91 6.51
N VAL A 85 -1.14 -2.08 7.00
CA VAL A 85 0.16 -1.83 6.36
C VAL A 85 0.95 -3.14 6.21
N LYS A 86 0.98 -3.99 7.25
CA LYS A 86 1.62 -5.31 7.15
C LYS A 86 0.90 -6.20 6.13
N GLU A 87 -0.44 -6.24 6.17
CA GLU A 87 -1.25 -7.04 5.24
C GLU A 87 -0.88 -6.73 3.77
N TRP A 88 -0.79 -5.46 3.42
CA TRP A 88 -0.54 -5.05 2.04
C TRP A 88 0.93 -5.04 1.63
N PHE A 89 1.85 -4.72 2.54
CA PHE A 89 3.21 -4.33 2.17
C PHE A 89 4.32 -5.23 2.74
N TYR A 90 4.02 -6.13 3.67
CA TYR A 90 5.04 -7.01 4.25
C TYR A 90 5.76 -7.84 3.18
N GLY A 91 5.01 -8.46 2.26
CA GLY A 91 5.60 -9.26 1.17
C GLY A 91 6.56 -8.46 0.30
N ALA A 92 6.23 -7.21 -0.04
CA ALA A 92 7.10 -6.34 -0.82
C ALA A 92 8.35 -5.89 -0.04
N THR A 93 8.24 -5.79 1.28
CA THR A 93 9.36 -5.43 2.18
C THR A 93 10.40 -6.54 2.23
N VAL A 94 9.95 -7.79 2.39
CA VAL A 94 10.87 -8.93 2.63
C VAL A 94 11.25 -9.72 1.38
N SER A 95 10.49 -9.61 0.28
CA SER A 95 10.71 -10.41 -0.93
C SER A 95 11.07 -9.57 -2.15
N ASN A 96 12.30 -9.79 -2.64
CA ASN A 96 12.74 -9.30 -3.96
C ASN A 96 11.83 -9.81 -5.09
N GLU A 97 11.33 -11.04 -5.00
CA GLU A 97 10.45 -11.61 -6.01
C GLU A 97 9.12 -10.85 -6.07
N VAL A 98 8.54 -10.52 -4.91
CA VAL A 98 7.33 -9.69 -4.85
C VAL A 98 7.60 -8.30 -5.43
N ARG A 99 8.71 -7.65 -5.09
CA ARG A 99 9.08 -6.34 -5.68
C ARG A 99 9.13 -6.40 -7.21
N ARG A 100 9.80 -7.42 -7.76
CA ARG A 100 9.95 -7.62 -9.22
C ARG A 100 8.60 -7.87 -9.90
N LEU A 101 7.76 -8.73 -9.32
CA LEU A 101 6.49 -9.14 -9.93
C LEU A 101 5.35 -8.14 -9.74
N ALA A 102 5.35 -7.38 -8.64
CA ALA A 102 4.31 -6.39 -8.34
C ALA A 102 4.53 -5.08 -9.10
N LEU A 103 5.53 -4.28 -8.67
CA LEU A 103 5.78 -2.93 -9.20
C LEU A 103 7.07 -2.80 -10.02
N GLY A 104 7.85 -3.89 -10.13
CA GLY A 104 9.12 -3.89 -10.87
C GLY A 104 8.98 -3.47 -12.34
N ARG A 105 7.85 -3.79 -12.99
CA ARG A 105 7.57 -3.33 -14.36
C ARG A 105 7.45 -1.80 -14.43
N LEU A 106 6.68 -1.19 -13.53
CA LEU A 106 6.53 0.26 -13.52
C LEU A 106 7.85 0.95 -13.17
N MET A 107 8.59 0.44 -12.18
CA MET A 107 9.90 0.98 -11.83
C MET A 107 10.90 0.87 -12.99
N GLY A 108 10.90 -0.25 -13.71
CA GLY A 108 11.71 -0.43 -14.92
C GLY A 108 11.37 0.58 -16.01
N GLU A 109 10.09 0.80 -16.30
CA GLU A 109 9.65 1.82 -17.27
C GLU A 109 10.08 3.24 -16.87
N ILE A 110 10.00 3.56 -15.58
CA ILE A 110 10.45 4.85 -15.03
C ILE A 110 11.96 5.01 -15.21
N GLN A 111 12.74 3.98 -14.83
CA GLN A 111 14.19 3.94 -15.00
C GLN A 111 14.59 4.07 -16.47
N ASP A 112 14.00 3.25 -17.35
CA ASP A 112 14.35 3.22 -18.77
C ASP A 112 14.02 4.56 -19.44
N ARG A 113 12.95 5.23 -19.03
CA ARG A 113 12.62 6.58 -19.50
C ARG A 113 13.71 7.60 -19.11
N MET A 114 14.20 7.55 -17.88
CA MET A 114 15.29 8.44 -17.43
C MET A 114 16.59 8.18 -18.19
N VAL A 115 16.93 6.91 -18.39
CA VAL A 115 18.13 6.51 -19.14
C VAL A 115 18.03 6.97 -20.59
N ARG A 116 16.91 6.72 -21.27
CA ARG A 116 16.70 7.18 -22.66
C ARG A 116 16.84 8.69 -22.79
N LYS A 117 16.29 9.44 -21.83
CA LYS A 117 16.41 10.90 -21.82
C LYS A 117 17.86 11.35 -21.67
N GLN A 118 18.56 10.77 -20.70
CA GLN A 118 19.95 11.07 -20.40
C GLN A 118 20.89 10.73 -21.57
N GLU A 119 20.58 9.66 -22.32
CA GLU A 119 21.34 9.25 -23.51
C GLU A 119 20.94 10.00 -24.79
N GLY A 120 19.89 10.84 -24.76
CA GLY A 120 19.36 11.49 -25.96
C GLY A 120 18.75 10.52 -26.97
N LYS A 121 18.27 9.35 -26.51
CA LYS A 121 17.68 8.27 -27.33
C LYS A 121 16.16 8.20 -27.16
N ASP A 122 15.53 9.32 -26.82
CA ASP A 122 14.07 9.39 -26.78
C ASP A 122 13.49 9.06 -28.17
N ALA A 123 12.28 8.49 -28.22
CA ALA A 123 11.55 8.42 -29.46
C ALA A 123 11.34 9.86 -29.99
N LYS A 124 11.24 10.04 -31.31
CA LYS A 124 11.06 11.38 -31.92
C LYS A 124 9.91 12.18 -31.31
N ASP A 125 8.86 11.50 -30.86
CA ASP A 125 7.69 12.11 -30.24
C ASP A 125 7.87 12.39 -28.72
N GLU A 126 8.91 11.84 -28.09
CA GLU A 126 9.25 11.99 -26.67
C GLU A 126 10.45 12.92 -26.40
N GLU A 127 11.22 13.34 -27.42
CA GLU A 127 12.40 14.21 -27.26
C GLU A 127 12.11 15.50 -26.46
N ARG A 128 10.90 16.04 -26.61
CA ARG A 128 10.44 17.26 -25.91
C ARG A 128 9.72 16.99 -24.59
N LEU A 129 9.52 15.73 -24.21
CA LEU A 129 8.86 15.39 -22.96
C LEU A 129 9.72 15.87 -21.79
N LYS A 130 9.11 16.68 -20.93
CA LYS A 130 9.72 17.22 -19.70
C LYS A 130 9.03 16.72 -18.43
N LEU A 131 7.87 16.10 -18.57
CA LEU A 131 7.04 15.66 -17.45
C LEU A 131 6.27 14.41 -17.83
N ALA A 132 6.36 13.37 -17.00
CA ALA A 132 5.51 12.20 -17.04
C ALA A 132 4.71 12.13 -15.73
N VAL A 133 3.39 11.97 -15.83
CA VAL A 133 2.50 11.90 -14.66
C VAL A 133 1.97 10.48 -14.54
N TYR A 134 2.30 9.83 -13.42
CA TYR A 134 1.82 8.49 -13.10
C TYR A 134 0.75 8.59 -12.00
N SER A 135 -0.52 8.41 -12.37
CA SER A 135 -1.61 8.34 -11.41
C SER A 135 -1.79 6.89 -10.96
N GLY A 136 -1.67 6.64 -9.66
CA GLY A 136 -1.79 5.31 -9.06
C GLY A 136 -2.57 5.33 -7.75
N HIS A 137 -2.50 4.22 -7.04
CA HIS A 137 -3.11 4.07 -5.71
C HIS A 137 -2.03 4.11 -4.63
N ASP A 138 -2.45 4.10 -3.37
CA ASP A 138 -1.60 3.75 -2.22
C ASP A 138 -0.80 2.46 -2.49
N THR A 139 -1.45 1.44 -3.06
CA THR A 139 -0.83 0.17 -3.48
C THR A 139 0.15 0.32 -4.66
N THR A 140 0.30 1.50 -5.25
CA THR A 140 1.32 1.82 -6.26
C THR A 140 2.47 2.55 -5.60
N ILE A 141 2.17 3.56 -4.79
CA ILE A 141 3.16 4.44 -4.18
C ILE A 141 3.95 3.72 -3.09
N ALA A 142 3.30 3.02 -2.16
CA ALA A 142 4.00 2.34 -1.07
C ALA A 142 5.00 1.29 -1.61
N PRO A 143 4.65 0.38 -2.55
CA PRO A 143 5.63 -0.52 -3.12
C PRO A 143 6.76 0.16 -3.90
N LEU A 144 6.52 1.31 -4.55
CA LEU A 144 7.59 2.10 -5.16
C LEU A 144 8.55 2.66 -4.10
N LEU A 145 8.03 3.22 -3.00
CA LEU A 145 8.85 3.67 -1.87
C LEU A 145 9.64 2.52 -1.25
N ILE A 146 9.06 1.32 -1.16
CA ILE A 146 9.76 0.12 -0.68
C ILE A 146 10.92 -0.26 -1.62
N ILE A 147 10.70 -0.22 -2.94
CA ILE A 147 11.76 -0.47 -3.94
C ILE A 147 12.89 0.56 -3.80
N LEU A 148 12.55 1.81 -3.53
CA LEU A 148 13.49 2.92 -3.34
C LEU A 148 14.08 3.01 -1.93
N ASN A 149 13.73 2.07 -1.04
CA ASN A 149 14.15 2.07 0.37
C ASN A 149 13.81 3.37 1.13
N ALA A 150 12.63 3.93 0.85
CA ALA A 150 12.12 5.19 1.40
C ALA A 150 10.70 5.05 2.01
N PHE A 151 10.26 3.82 2.27
CA PHE A 151 8.95 3.56 2.90
C PHE A 151 9.06 3.69 4.42
N ASP A 152 8.10 4.40 5.02
CA ASP A 152 8.08 4.76 6.45
C ASP A 152 7.13 3.89 7.29
N GLU A 153 6.62 2.80 6.71
CA GLU A 153 5.65 1.89 7.35
C GLU A 153 4.32 2.56 7.74
N ARG A 154 3.93 3.63 7.03
CA ARG A 154 2.64 4.30 7.20
C ARG A 154 1.74 4.13 5.99
N LEU A 155 0.43 4.10 6.22
CA LEU A 155 -0.55 4.16 5.16
C LEU A 155 -0.58 5.59 4.61
N LEU A 156 -0.55 5.70 3.28
CA LEU A 156 -0.58 6.98 2.60
C LEU A 156 -2.01 7.53 2.66
N LEU A 157 -2.29 8.37 3.64
CA LEU A 157 -3.60 9.02 3.77
C LEU A 157 -3.92 9.90 2.55
N LEU A 158 -5.22 10.07 2.28
CA LEU A 158 -5.77 10.89 1.19
C LEU A 158 -5.02 12.22 1.08
N HIS A 159 -4.37 12.45 -0.06
CA HIS A 159 -3.56 13.63 -0.45
C HIS A 159 -2.04 13.57 -0.24
N LEU A 160 -1.42 12.39 -0.36
CA LEU A 160 0.01 12.35 -0.67
C LEU A 160 0.26 12.70 -2.14
N LYS A 161 0.61 13.96 -2.38
CA LYS A 161 1.35 14.34 -3.60
C LYS A 161 2.81 13.98 -3.36
N LEU A 162 3.33 12.97 -4.07
CA LEU A 162 4.77 12.81 -4.29
C LEU A 162 5.27 13.91 -5.23
N THR A 163 5.11 15.17 -4.85
CA THR A 163 5.68 16.30 -5.60
C THR A 163 7.20 16.36 -5.49
N ASN A 164 7.80 15.65 -4.53
CA ASN A 164 9.25 15.56 -4.39
C ASN A 164 9.88 14.34 -5.09
N LEU A 165 9.08 13.52 -5.80
CA LEU A 165 9.59 12.68 -6.88
C LEU A 165 9.41 13.40 -8.24
N LEU A 166 9.59 14.72 -8.24
CA LEU A 166 9.94 15.47 -9.44
C LEU A 166 11.33 15.00 -9.85
N ILE A 167 11.37 13.88 -10.57
CA ILE A 167 12.56 13.51 -11.32
C ILE A 167 12.54 14.44 -12.52
N TYR A 168 13.16 15.61 -12.32
CA TYR A 168 13.53 16.49 -13.40
C TYR A 168 14.41 15.66 -14.34
N VAL A 169 13.85 15.32 -15.50
CA VAL A 169 14.60 14.74 -16.60
C VAL A 169 15.03 15.84 -17.55
#